data_AF-A0A8J2NZE8-F1
#
_entry.id   AF-A0A8J2NZE8-F1
#
_cell.length_a   1.000
_cell.length_b   1.000
_cell.length_c   1.000
_cell.angle_alpha   90.00
_cell.angle_beta   90.00
_cell.angle_gamma   90.00
#
_symmetry.space_group_name_H-M   'P 1'
#
loop_
_entity.id
_entity.type
_entity.pdbx_description
1 polymer ?
#
loop_
_entity_poly.entity_id
_entity_poly.type
_entity_poly.pdbx_seq_one_letter_code
_entity_poly.pdbx_strand_id
1 'polypeptide(L)'
;MNHEQVHVHNSYQLAFDGLANPFIVQSSVFFQIPGLKMSNQPNADLIPTAEENQALLDTWGIIAKDLKGYGSKFFIHFFKQYPHYQLQFKAFAKVPLEELPENRRFKAHALTLMSALNGFIENLDDVEMLDELLLKMGENHAKRKLTREDFVRVQDSLQEFIALELGTLYTAPVKTGWKKILAVMTDRIGEGIDNFNSYSD
;
A
#
# COMPACT_ATOMS: atom_id res chain seq x y z
N MET A 1 23.93 -20.18 -41.43
CA MET A 1 22.81 -19.55 -40.69
C MET A 1 22.32 -20.56 -39.68
N ASN A 2 22.54 -20.32 -38.39
CA ASN A 2 21.81 -20.95 -37.30
C ASN A 2 21.65 -19.88 -36.22
N HIS A 3 20.41 -19.46 -35.99
CA HIS A 3 20.05 -18.46 -35.00
C HIS A 3 19.93 -19.15 -33.64
N GLU A 4 20.78 -18.74 -32.72
CA GLU A 4 20.72 -19.09 -31.30
C GLU A 4 19.75 -18.11 -30.62
N GLN A 5 18.58 -18.59 -30.20
CA GLN A 5 17.67 -17.81 -29.37
C GLN A 5 18.07 -17.97 -27.90
N VAL A 6 18.58 -16.88 -27.35
CA VAL A 6 18.88 -16.70 -25.93
C VAL A 6 17.57 -16.67 -25.14
N HIS A 7 17.33 -17.70 -24.34
CA HIS A 7 16.26 -17.70 -23.33
C HIS A 7 16.61 -16.71 -22.22
N VAL A 8 15.96 -15.55 -22.23
CA VAL A 8 16.00 -14.60 -21.10
C VAL A 8 14.98 -15.07 -20.06
N HIS A 9 15.47 -15.65 -18.97
CA HIS A 9 14.68 -15.99 -17.78
C HIS A 9 14.16 -14.71 -17.12
N ASN A 10 12.85 -14.50 -17.15
CA ASN A 10 12.18 -13.33 -16.57
C ASN A 10 11.98 -13.54 -15.06
N SER A 11 12.83 -12.93 -14.23
CA SER A 11 12.88 -13.12 -12.77
C SER A 11 11.78 -12.37 -11.99
N TYR A 12 10.55 -12.32 -12.50
CA TYR A 12 9.40 -11.70 -11.82
C TYR A 12 8.30 -12.71 -11.42
N GLN A 13 8.55 -14.00 -11.63
CA GLN A 13 7.60 -15.10 -11.35
C GLN A 13 7.72 -15.70 -9.94
N LEU A 14 8.30 -15.00 -8.95
CA LEU A 14 8.52 -15.57 -7.59
C LEU A 14 7.94 -14.71 -6.45
N ALA A 15 6.95 -13.87 -6.72
CA ALA A 15 6.31 -13.07 -5.67
C ALA A 15 4.80 -13.24 -5.49
N PHE A 16 4.06 -13.88 -6.41
CA PHE A 16 2.59 -13.95 -6.31
C PHE A 16 1.96 -15.19 -6.96
N ASP A 17 2.65 -16.33 -7.00
CA ASP A 17 2.03 -17.57 -7.46
C ASP A 17 1.38 -18.30 -6.28
N GLY A 18 0.06 -18.11 -6.16
CA GLY A 18 -0.78 -19.05 -5.42
C GLY A 18 -1.98 -18.42 -4.73
N LEU A 19 -2.95 -17.88 -5.47
CA LEU A 19 -4.39 -18.02 -5.18
C LEU A 19 -5.18 -17.74 -6.47
N ALA A 20 -5.64 -18.81 -7.11
CA ALA A 20 -6.63 -18.74 -8.16
C ALA A 20 -8.00 -18.37 -7.56
N ASN A 21 -8.59 -17.29 -8.08
CA ASN A 21 -10.00 -16.93 -7.88
C ASN A 21 -10.89 -18.03 -8.50
N PRO A 22 -11.91 -18.49 -7.78
CA PRO A 22 -13.26 -18.13 -8.23
C PRO A 22 -14.20 -17.88 -7.03
N PHE A 23 -14.98 -16.81 -7.03
CA PHE A 23 -16.44 -16.85 -6.81
C PHE A 23 -17.04 -15.43 -6.87
N ILE A 24 -18.03 -15.28 -7.76
CA ILE A 24 -19.02 -14.20 -7.74
C ILE A 24 -20.05 -14.57 -6.67
N VAL A 25 -20.28 -13.74 -5.65
CA VAL A 25 -21.57 -13.66 -4.95
C VAL A 25 -21.85 -12.21 -4.54
N GLN A 26 -23.00 -11.69 -5.01
CA GLN A 26 -23.62 -10.46 -4.52
C GLN A 26 -24.10 -10.63 -3.08
N SER A 27 -23.95 -9.62 -2.22
CA SER A 27 -25.05 -9.00 -1.47
C SER A 27 -24.56 -8.09 -0.34
N SER A 28 -25.19 -6.91 -0.24
CA SER A 28 -25.08 -6.01 0.90
C SER A 28 -25.66 -6.67 2.17
N VAL A 29 -24.84 -6.90 3.20
CA VAL A 29 -25.35 -7.02 4.58
C VAL A 29 -24.28 -6.57 5.58
N PHE A 30 -24.58 -5.52 6.36
CA PHE A 30 -23.90 -5.23 7.61
C PHE A 30 -24.18 -6.37 8.60
N PHE A 31 -23.14 -7.05 9.11
CA PHE A 31 -23.27 -7.93 10.26
C PHE A 31 -22.15 -7.71 11.27
N GLN A 32 -22.55 -7.31 12.47
CA GLN A 32 -21.75 -7.28 13.67
C GLN A 32 -21.71 -8.73 14.23
N ILE A 33 -20.53 -9.35 14.25
CA ILE A 33 -20.34 -10.73 14.73
C ILE A 33 -20.13 -10.73 16.27
N PRO A 34 -20.93 -11.46 17.07
CA PRO A 34 -20.69 -11.61 18.49
C PRO A 34 -19.67 -12.73 18.74
N GLY A 35 -18.46 -12.38 19.18
CA GLY A 35 -17.48 -13.37 19.65
C GLY A 35 -16.00 -13.04 19.48
N LEU A 36 -15.62 -12.04 18.68
CA LEU A 36 -14.21 -11.66 18.52
C LEU A 36 -13.79 -10.67 19.61
N LYS A 37 -13.01 -11.15 20.59
CA LYS A 37 -12.11 -10.27 21.33
C LYS A 37 -10.87 -10.04 20.48
N MET A 38 -10.95 -9.10 19.52
CA MET A 38 -9.74 -8.50 18.95
C MET A 38 -9.03 -7.80 20.11
N SER A 39 -7.86 -8.32 20.49
CA SER A 39 -7.15 -7.83 21.67
C SER A 39 -6.68 -6.38 21.57
N ASN A 40 -6.79 -5.77 20.37
CA ASN A 40 -6.97 -4.34 20.17
C ASN A 40 -7.90 -4.16 18.96
N GLN A 41 -9.18 -3.87 19.20
CA GLN A 41 -10.04 -3.37 18.13
C GLN A 41 -9.41 -2.07 17.59
N PRO A 42 -9.35 -1.85 16.26
CA PRO A 42 -9.12 -0.51 15.75
C PRO A 42 -10.09 0.41 16.49
N ASN A 43 -9.59 1.54 17.00
CA ASN A 43 -10.46 2.56 17.59
C ASN A 43 -11.70 2.70 16.69
N ALA A 44 -12.92 2.63 17.22
CA ALA A 44 -14.15 2.65 16.42
C ALA A 44 -14.21 3.85 15.46
N ASP A 45 -13.49 4.93 15.78
CA ASP A 45 -13.28 6.11 14.94
C ASP A 45 -12.52 5.84 13.62
N LEU A 46 -11.81 4.70 13.51
CA LEU A 46 -11.04 4.26 12.34
C LEU A 46 -11.85 3.37 11.40
N ILE A 47 -13.06 2.94 11.78
CA ILE A 47 -13.93 2.17 10.90
C ILE A 47 -14.62 3.15 9.92
N PRO A 48 -14.46 3.00 8.59
CA PRO A 48 -15.15 3.85 7.63
C PRO A 48 -16.67 3.60 7.64
N THR A 49 -17.46 4.65 7.43
CA THR A 49 -18.89 4.50 7.12
C THR A 49 -19.08 3.89 5.73
N ALA A 50 -20.29 3.41 5.40
CA ALA A 50 -20.58 2.94 4.04
C ALA A 50 -20.35 4.02 2.97
N GLU A 51 -20.66 5.28 3.29
CA GLU A 51 -20.43 6.41 2.39
C GLU A 51 -18.93 6.67 2.19
N GLU A 52 -18.15 6.70 3.27
CA GLU A 52 -16.70 6.89 3.22
C GLU A 52 -16.01 5.75 2.47
N ASN A 53 -16.48 4.51 2.68
CA ASN A 53 -15.96 3.34 2.00
C ASN A 53 -16.26 3.39 0.49
N GLN A 54 -17.51 3.69 0.12
CA GLN A 54 -17.87 3.82 -1.30
C GLN A 54 -17.08 4.95 -1.98
N ALA A 55 -16.93 6.10 -1.31
CA ALA A 55 -16.15 7.23 -1.83
C ALA A 55 -14.67 6.88 -2.04
N LEU A 56 -14.09 6.10 -1.11
CA LEU A 56 -12.75 5.55 -1.25
C LEU A 56 -12.64 4.60 -2.44
N LEU A 57 -13.57 3.65 -2.59
CA LEU A 57 -13.58 2.69 -3.70
C LEU A 57 -13.71 3.39 -5.06
N ASP A 58 -14.63 4.36 -5.16
CA ASP A 58 -14.86 5.12 -6.39
C ASP A 58 -13.61 5.91 -6.81
N THR A 59 -12.94 6.56 -5.86
CA THR A 59 -11.74 7.35 -6.12
C THR A 59 -10.50 6.48 -6.33
N TRP A 60 -10.40 5.34 -5.65
CA TRP A 60 -9.40 4.32 -5.96
C TRP A 60 -9.55 3.81 -7.38
N GLY A 61 -10.79 3.61 -7.87
CA GLY A 61 -11.07 3.21 -9.24
C GLY A 61 -10.53 4.19 -10.31
N ILE A 62 -10.20 5.44 -9.94
CA ILE A 62 -9.50 6.39 -10.82
C ILE A 62 -8.00 6.12 -10.82
N ILE A 63 -7.41 6.00 -9.64
CA ILE A 63 -5.97 5.76 -9.44
C ILE A 63 -5.56 4.39 -10.01
N ALA A 64 -6.38 3.36 -9.79
CA ALA A 64 -6.13 1.98 -10.18
C ALA A 64 -6.03 1.78 -11.71
N LYS A 65 -6.51 2.74 -12.51
CA LYS A 65 -6.38 2.71 -13.98
C LYS A 65 -4.92 2.81 -14.44
N ASP A 66 -4.03 3.39 -13.63
CA ASP A 66 -2.60 3.47 -13.93
C ASP A 66 -1.76 3.36 -12.64
N LEU A 67 -1.80 2.19 -12.00
CA LEU A 67 -1.01 1.92 -10.79
C LEU A 67 0.49 2.25 -10.98
N LYS A 68 1.04 1.98 -12.16
CA LYS A 68 2.47 2.22 -12.43
C LYS A 68 2.79 3.71 -12.51
N GLY A 69 1.98 4.50 -13.22
CA GLY A 69 2.14 5.94 -13.33
C GLY A 69 1.89 6.65 -12.00
N TYR A 70 0.79 6.33 -11.32
CA TYR A 70 0.47 6.90 -10.02
C TYR A 70 1.49 6.52 -8.94
N GLY A 71 1.96 5.28 -8.90
CA GLY A 71 3.03 4.87 -7.99
C GLY A 71 4.32 5.64 -8.23
N SER A 72 4.69 5.84 -9.50
CA SER A 72 5.89 6.63 -9.85
C SER A 72 5.73 8.08 -9.40
N LYS A 73 4.60 8.72 -9.70
CA LYS A 73 4.30 10.09 -9.27
C LYS A 73 4.32 10.23 -7.75
N PHE A 74 3.73 9.27 -7.02
CA PHE A 74 3.73 9.26 -5.57
C PHE A 74 5.15 9.25 -5.01
N PHE A 75 6.01 8.32 -5.44
CA PHE A 75 7.37 8.27 -4.91
C PHE A 75 8.21 9.49 -5.28
N ILE A 76 7.98 10.08 -6.47
CA ILE A 76 8.62 11.37 -6.81
C ILE A 76 8.15 12.47 -5.86
N HIS A 77 6.85 12.55 -5.58
CA HIS A 77 6.30 13.48 -4.60
C HIS A 77 6.91 13.26 -3.21
N PHE A 78 6.94 12.01 -2.74
CA PHE A 78 7.51 11.63 -1.44
C PHE A 78 9.00 11.97 -1.32
N PHE A 79 9.82 11.66 -2.33
CA PHE A 79 11.25 11.96 -2.31
C PHE A 79 11.57 13.46 -2.45
N LYS A 80 10.68 14.28 -3.02
CA LYS A 80 10.81 15.74 -2.96
C LYS A 80 10.65 16.25 -1.53
N GLN A 81 9.71 15.69 -0.78
CA GLN A 81 9.48 16.05 0.62
C GLN A 81 10.57 15.51 1.55
N TYR A 82 10.99 14.26 1.29
CA TYR A 82 11.91 13.52 2.14
C TYR A 82 13.04 12.86 1.33
N PRO A 83 14.02 13.63 0.82
CA PRO A 83 15.06 13.11 -0.08
C PRO A 83 15.89 11.96 0.50
N HIS A 84 16.05 11.93 1.82
CA HIS A 84 16.83 10.91 2.52
C HIS A 84 16.23 9.50 2.42
N TYR A 85 14.92 9.35 2.14
CA TYR A 85 14.33 8.02 1.92
C TYR A 85 14.76 7.40 0.60
N GLN A 86 15.03 8.20 -0.44
CA GLN A 86 15.54 7.65 -1.70
C GLN A 86 16.88 6.92 -1.47
N LEU A 87 17.71 7.41 -0.56
CA LEU A 87 19.02 6.84 -0.24
C LEU A 87 18.93 5.41 0.32
N GLN A 88 17.79 5.02 0.90
CA GLN A 88 17.55 3.67 1.41
C GLN A 88 17.42 2.64 0.28
N PHE A 89 17.06 3.09 -0.93
CA PHE A 89 16.90 2.23 -2.09
C PHE A 89 18.18 2.13 -2.91
N LYS A 90 19.12 1.28 -2.47
CA LYS A 90 20.45 1.09 -3.09
C LYS A 90 20.44 0.99 -4.63
N ALA A 91 19.39 0.41 -5.21
CA ALA A 91 19.26 0.23 -6.67
C ALA A 91 19.05 1.53 -7.46
N PHE A 92 18.60 2.61 -6.83
CA PHE A 92 18.36 3.91 -7.47
C PHE A 92 18.66 5.11 -6.55
N ALA A 93 19.38 4.89 -5.44
CA ALA A 93 19.73 5.92 -4.45
C ALA A 93 20.48 7.13 -5.04
N LYS A 94 21.26 6.93 -6.11
CA LYS A 94 22.06 7.97 -6.79
C LYS A 94 21.47 8.43 -8.12
N VAL A 95 20.29 7.96 -8.49
CA VAL A 95 19.63 8.36 -9.74
C VAL A 95 18.97 9.73 -9.50
N PRO A 96 19.21 10.74 -10.35
CA PRO A 96 18.51 12.01 -10.26
C PRO A 96 16.99 11.82 -10.26
N LEU A 97 16.29 12.66 -9.50
CA LEU A 97 14.85 12.53 -9.31
C LEU A 97 14.08 12.56 -10.65
N GLU A 98 14.54 13.39 -11.58
CA GLU A 98 13.98 13.58 -12.92
C GLU A 98 14.18 12.35 -13.82
N GLU A 99 15.18 11.51 -13.53
CA GLU A 99 15.51 10.30 -14.29
C GLU A 99 14.86 9.04 -13.70
N LEU A 100 14.36 9.10 -12.46
CA LEU A 100 13.71 7.97 -11.79
C LEU A 100 12.54 7.37 -12.59
N PRO A 101 11.64 8.14 -13.25
CA PRO A 101 10.55 7.57 -14.05
C PRO A 101 11.03 6.62 -15.15
N GLU A 102 12.25 6.81 -15.66
CA GLU A 102 12.85 5.92 -16.66
C GLU A 102 13.53 4.69 -16.03
N ASN A 103 13.90 4.76 -14.75
CA ASN A 103 14.56 3.67 -14.04
C ASN A 103 13.64 2.46 -13.80
N ARG A 104 14.03 1.29 -14.31
CA ARG A 104 13.24 0.04 -14.19
C ARG A 104 13.09 -0.46 -12.75
N ARG A 105 14.12 -0.28 -11.91
CA ARG A 105 14.09 -0.73 -10.50
C ARG A 105 13.18 0.15 -9.67
N PHE A 106 13.22 1.46 -9.90
CA PHE A 106 12.28 2.41 -9.33
C PHE A 106 10.83 2.07 -9.71
N LYS A 107 10.53 1.92 -11.01
CA LYS A 107 9.19 1.57 -11.48
C LYS A 107 8.65 0.28 -10.87
N ALA A 108 9.50 -0.74 -10.71
CA ALA A 108 9.11 -1.99 -10.07
C ALA A 108 8.75 -1.78 -8.57
N HIS A 109 9.56 -1.01 -7.84
CA HIS A 109 9.27 -0.69 -6.44
C HIS A 109 8.00 0.15 -6.29
N ALA A 110 7.83 1.17 -7.15
CA ALA A 110 6.64 2.00 -7.20
C ALA A 110 5.37 1.18 -7.41
N LEU A 111 5.42 0.19 -8.32
CA LEU A 111 4.31 -0.73 -8.53
C LEU A 111 4.03 -1.61 -7.31
N THR A 112 5.06 -2.07 -6.58
CA THR A 112 4.86 -2.90 -5.37
C THR A 112 3.99 -2.20 -4.32
N LEU A 113 4.22 -0.91 -4.07
CA LEU A 113 3.37 -0.13 -3.15
C LEU A 113 1.93 -0.09 -3.64
N MET A 114 1.73 0.24 -4.92
CA MET A 114 0.40 0.41 -5.48
C MET A 114 -0.37 -0.91 -5.56
N SER A 115 0.31 -2.03 -5.82
CA SER A 115 -0.28 -3.37 -5.75
C SER A 115 -0.66 -3.77 -4.33
N ALA A 116 0.13 -3.38 -3.32
CA ALA A 116 -0.23 -3.62 -1.93
C ALA A 116 -1.46 -2.82 -1.50
N LEU A 117 -1.54 -1.53 -1.87
CA LEU A 117 -2.74 -0.71 -1.69
C LEU A 117 -3.94 -1.32 -2.42
N ASN A 118 -3.76 -1.81 -3.64
CA ASN A 118 -4.83 -2.45 -4.40
C ASN A 118 -5.38 -3.68 -3.70
N GLY A 119 -4.49 -4.59 -3.28
CA GLY A 119 -4.87 -5.80 -2.56
C GLY A 119 -5.61 -5.48 -1.26
N PHE A 120 -5.21 -4.42 -0.56
CA PHE A 120 -5.89 -3.99 0.65
C PHE A 120 -7.29 -3.39 0.35
N ILE A 121 -7.38 -2.45 -0.58
CA ILE A 121 -8.61 -1.71 -0.88
C ILE A 121 -9.67 -2.61 -1.54
N GLU A 122 -9.26 -3.58 -2.35
CA GLU A 122 -10.20 -4.49 -3.02
C GLU A 122 -10.75 -5.60 -2.10
N ASN A 123 -10.15 -5.84 -0.93
CA ASN A 123 -10.50 -6.94 -0.03
C ASN A 123 -10.86 -6.45 1.39
N LEU A 124 -11.42 -5.23 1.51
CA LEU A 124 -11.78 -4.61 2.80
C LEU A 124 -12.81 -5.42 3.62
N ASP A 125 -13.41 -6.45 3.03
CA ASP A 125 -14.32 -7.40 3.68
C ASP A 125 -13.60 -8.55 4.40
N ASP A 126 -12.36 -8.88 4.03
CA ASP A 126 -11.54 -9.93 4.68
C ASP A 126 -10.52 -9.33 5.65
N VAL A 127 -11.04 -8.84 6.77
CA VAL A 127 -10.24 -8.11 7.77
C VAL A 127 -9.14 -8.96 8.37
N GLU A 128 -9.37 -10.25 8.64
CA GLU A 128 -8.40 -11.13 9.28
C GLU A 128 -7.20 -11.40 8.38
N MET A 129 -7.43 -11.68 7.10
CA MET A 129 -6.35 -11.87 6.13
C MET A 129 -5.53 -10.59 5.94
N LEU A 130 -6.20 -9.45 5.79
CA LEU A 130 -5.54 -8.16 5.62
C LEU A 130 -4.69 -7.79 6.84
N ASP A 131 -5.15 -8.13 8.04
CA ASP A 131 -4.44 -7.91 9.29
C ASP A 131 -3.08 -8.61 9.32
N GLU A 132 -3.06 -9.91 9.01
CA GLU A 132 -1.84 -10.71 8.95
C GLU A 132 -0.85 -10.19 7.89
N LEU A 133 -1.36 -9.78 6.72
CA LEU A 133 -0.56 -9.22 5.64
C LEU A 133 0.13 -7.91 6.04
N LEU A 134 -0.59 -7.01 6.73
CA LEU A 134 -0.05 -5.73 7.19
C LEU A 134 1.01 -5.92 8.30
N LEU A 135 0.75 -6.81 9.26
CA LEU A 135 1.75 -7.19 10.27
C LEU A 135 3.01 -7.73 9.61
N LYS A 136 2.86 -8.64 8.63
CA LYS A 136 4.00 -9.22 7.92
C LYS A 136 4.78 -8.19 7.12
N MET A 137 4.08 -7.21 6.54
CA MET A 137 4.70 -6.08 5.88
C MET A 137 5.55 -5.27 6.86
N GLY A 138 5.03 -5.01 8.07
CA GLY A 138 5.77 -4.38 9.16
C GLY A 138 7.08 -5.10 9.49
N GLU A 139 7.02 -6.41 9.78
CA GLU A 139 8.22 -7.21 10.07
C GLU A 139 9.28 -7.11 8.96
N ASN A 140 8.83 -7.14 7.70
CA ASN A 140 9.74 -7.05 6.57
C ASN A 140 10.41 -5.68 6.48
N HIS A 141 9.72 -4.60 6.85
CA HIS A 141 10.31 -3.27 6.87
C HIS A 141 11.20 -3.04 8.10
N ALA A 142 10.91 -3.67 9.24
CA ALA A 142 11.80 -3.65 10.41
C ALA A 142 13.17 -4.26 10.12
N LYS A 143 13.25 -5.33 9.31
CA LYS A 143 14.52 -5.90 8.81
C LYS A 143 15.35 -4.89 8.02
N ARG A 144 14.70 -3.88 7.42
CA ARG A 144 15.33 -2.78 6.67
C ARG A 144 15.57 -1.55 7.55
N LYS A 145 15.36 -1.68 8.87
CA LYS A 145 15.53 -0.62 9.88
C LYS A 145 14.61 0.58 9.69
N LEU A 146 13.43 0.35 9.09
CA LEU A 146 12.36 1.32 9.13
C LEU A 146 11.58 1.24 10.43
N THR A 147 10.98 2.37 10.80
CA THR A 147 10.25 2.61 12.02
C THR A 147 8.77 2.90 11.72
N ARG A 148 7.90 2.80 12.73
CA ARG A 148 6.51 3.24 12.63
C ARG A 148 6.38 4.67 12.12
N GLU A 149 7.23 5.55 12.61
CA GLU A 149 7.27 6.96 12.23
C GLU A 149 7.58 7.16 10.73
N ASP A 150 8.37 6.28 10.12
CA ASP A 150 8.60 6.33 8.67
C ASP A 150 7.30 6.04 7.89
N PHE A 151 6.44 5.16 8.40
CA PHE A 151 5.14 4.86 7.81
C PHE A 151 4.12 5.97 8.04
N VAL A 152 4.17 6.68 9.17
CA VAL A 152 3.37 7.91 9.39
C VAL A 152 3.68 8.94 8.30
N ARG A 153 4.96 9.14 7.95
CA ARG A 153 5.35 10.04 6.84
C ARG A 153 4.87 9.57 5.48
N VAL A 154 4.90 8.26 5.22
CA VAL A 154 4.33 7.68 3.99
C VAL A 154 2.82 7.92 3.92
N GLN A 155 2.10 7.72 5.02
CA GLN A 155 0.67 8.01 5.11
C GLN A 155 0.36 9.48 4.82
N ASP A 156 1.06 10.40 5.48
CA ASP A 156 0.81 11.84 5.30
C ASP A 156 1.07 12.26 3.85
N SER A 157 2.18 11.81 3.26
CA SER A 157 2.46 12.06 1.84
C SER A 157 1.47 11.37 0.89
N LEU A 158 0.95 10.19 1.22
CA LEU A 158 -0.10 9.54 0.41
C LEU A 158 -1.38 10.38 0.45
N GLN A 159 -1.79 10.83 1.63
CA GLN A 159 -2.98 11.66 1.80
C GLN A 159 -2.87 12.97 1.02
N GLU A 160 -1.72 13.65 1.11
CA GLU A 160 -1.44 14.86 0.34
C GLU A 160 -1.40 14.60 -1.17
N PHE A 161 -0.71 13.55 -1.60
CA PHE A 161 -0.62 13.16 -3.01
C PHE A 161 -2.00 12.86 -3.61
N ILE A 162 -2.83 12.10 -2.91
CA ILE A 162 -4.19 11.76 -3.34
C ILE A 162 -5.04 13.03 -3.44
N ALA A 163 -4.93 13.94 -2.47
CA ALA A 163 -5.62 15.22 -2.53
C ALA A 163 -5.23 16.04 -3.77
N LEU A 164 -3.94 16.07 -4.11
CA LEU A 164 -3.42 16.77 -5.28
C LEU A 164 -3.92 16.14 -6.59
N GLU A 165 -3.85 14.82 -6.72
CA GLU A 165 -4.23 14.14 -7.96
C GLU A 165 -5.75 14.10 -8.20
N LEU A 166 -6.55 14.04 -7.13
CA LEU A 166 -8.02 14.02 -7.24
C LEU A 166 -8.62 15.43 -7.37
N GLY A 167 -7.93 16.47 -6.89
CA GLY A 167 -8.38 17.86 -7.00
C GLY A 167 -9.80 18.06 -6.44
N THR A 168 -10.73 18.51 -7.28
CA THR A 168 -12.13 18.74 -6.87
C THR A 168 -12.89 17.48 -6.49
N LEU A 169 -12.39 16.30 -6.87
CA LEU A 169 -12.98 15.01 -6.48
C LEU A 169 -12.62 14.62 -5.04
N TYR A 170 -11.67 15.32 -4.41
CA TYR A 170 -11.26 15.07 -3.04
C TYR A 170 -12.21 15.69 -2.01
N THR A 171 -13.45 15.21 -2.02
CA THR A 171 -14.53 15.66 -1.14
C THR A 171 -14.32 15.22 0.32
N ALA A 172 -15.15 15.69 1.25
CA ALA A 172 -15.03 15.33 2.67
C ALA A 172 -15.14 13.80 2.92
N PRO A 173 -16.11 13.06 2.34
CA PRO A 173 -16.16 11.60 2.50
C PRO A 173 -14.92 10.90 1.93
N VAL A 174 -14.41 11.34 0.78
CA VAL A 174 -13.18 10.80 0.18
C VAL A 174 -11.99 11.02 1.11
N LYS A 175 -11.80 12.24 1.59
CA LYS A 175 -10.72 12.58 2.52
C LYS A 175 -10.77 11.72 3.77
N THR A 176 -11.95 11.58 4.39
CA THR A 176 -12.10 10.81 5.62
C THR A 176 -11.92 9.31 5.39
N GLY A 177 -12.48 8.74 4.32
CA GLY A 177 -12.30 7.34 3.96
C GLY A 177 -10.83 6.99 3.76
N TRP A 178 -10.11 7.77 2.95
CA TRP A 178 -8.67 7.63 2.75
C TRP A 178 -7.88 7.73 4.06
N LYS A 179 -8.19 8.74 4.88
CA LYS A 179 -7.49 8.94 6.15
C LYS A 179 -7.65 7.73 7.07
N LYS A 180 -8.86 7.20 7.20
CA LYS A 180 -9.16 6.05 8.07
C LYS A 180 -8.45 4.79 7.60
N ILE A 181 -8.56 4.47 6.30
CA ILE A 181 -7.91 3.29 5.73
C ILE A 181 -6.39 3.37 5.86
N LEU A 182 -5.78 4.50 5.49
CA LEU A 182 -4.33 4.67 5.63
C LEU A 182 -3.88 4.60 7.09
N ALA A 183 -4.67 5.15 8.03
CA ALA A 183 -4.38 5.06 9.46
C ALA A 183 -4.39 3.62 9.98
N VAL A 184 -5.38 2.80 9.57
CA VAL A 184 -5.42 1.37 9.92
C VAL A 184 -4.20 0.65 9.36
N MET A 185 -3.85 0.87 8.08
CA MET A 185 -2.68 0.25 7.47
C MET A 185 -1.39 0.63 8.21
N THR A 186 -1.18 1.92 8.48
CA THR A 186 -0.01 2.42 9.21
C THR A 186 0.09 1.84 10.60
N ASP A 187 -1.04 1.73 11.31
CA ASP A 187 -1.05 1.21 12.67
C ASP A 187 -0.61 -0.27 12.72
N ARG A 188 -1.20 -1.10 11.85
CA ARG A 188 -0.88 -2.53 11.78
C ARG A 188 0.53 -2.80 11.26
N ILE A 189 1.00 -2.03 10.27
CA ILE A 189 2.40 -2.10 9.81
C ILE A 189 3.34 -1.69 10.95
N GLY A 190 3.00 -0.61 11.68
CA GLY A 190 3.76 -0.17 12.83
C GLY A 190 3.84 -1.26 13.92
N GLU A 191 2.74 -1.94 14.19
CA GLU A 191 2.71 -3.05 15.16
C GLU A 191 3.59 -4.21 14.70
N GLY A 192 3.56 -4.57 13.41
CA GLY A 192 4.47 -5.56 12.84
C GLY A 192 5.95 -5.18 12.99
N ILE A 193 6.27 -3.88 12.91
CA ILE A 193 7.64 -3.38 13.16
C ILE A 193 8.00 -3.53 14.64
N ASP A 194 7.13 -3.07 15.53
CA ASP A 194 7.35 -3.05 16.97
C ASP A 194 7.52 -4.48 17.51
N ASN A 195 6.66 -5.40 17.07
CA ASN A 195 6.73 -6.83 17.37
C ASN A 195 8.08 -7.42 16.94
N PHE A 196 8.50 -7.21 15.68
CA PHE A 196 9.78 -7.74 15.19
C PHE A 196 10.97 -7.25 16.01
N ASN A 197 10.99 -5.96 16.36
CA ASN A 197 12.09 -5.38 17.14
C ASN A 197 12.12 -5.94 18.56
N SER A 198 10.97 -6.10 19.22
CA SER A 198 10.90 -6.65 20.58
C SER A 198 11.40 -8.09 20.72
N TYR A 199 11.39 -8.88 19.65
CA TYR A 199 11.92 -10.25 19.63
C TYR A 199 13.38 -10.33 19.16
N SER A 200 13.93 -9.23 18.64
CA SER A 200 15.28 -9.18 18.08
C SER A 200 16.32 -8.56 19.03
N ASP A 201 15.87 -8.00 20.16
CA ASP A 201 16.67 -7.49 21.26
C ASP A 201 16.95 -8.60 22.31
#